data_AF-A0AAN8PC14-F1
#
_entry.id   AF-A0AAN8PC14-F1
#
_cell.length_a   1.000
_cell.length_b   1.000
_cell.length_c   1.000
_cell.angle_alpha   90.00
_cell.angle_beta   90.00
_cell.angle_gamma   90.00
#
_symmetry.space_group_name_H-M   'P 1'
#
loop_
_entity.id
_entity.type
_entity.pdbx_description
1 polymer ?
#
loop_
_entity_poly.entity_id
_entity_poly.type
_entity_poly.pdbx_seq_one_letter_code
_entity_poly.pdbx_strand_id
1 'polypeptide(L)'
;MLKTREIYSSTVRSHFLVDTEVCHIPNVDPFDLSINTLVNDKNFIKCSNVTSLSFQDDQGLGLNICVINTKYKIQFFYCEYHGINRGNNMDDNKYQYTPNGTIFKKDIVVTEQFIRVKCYDKSHSVIYSNYHAFILQQPTRLQQLKTRFSKEENKPRETLNVVMIGVDSVLRLNLIRNMPKTRDYLLRHLDAIELQGYNKEADNNFINIVPKATGCFAEELPWNEQKSEEPFEEFFF
;
A
#
# COMPACT_ATOMS: atom_id res chain seq x y z
N MET A 1 15.04 -4.89 -19.84
CA MET A 1 15.77 -6.15 -19.52
C MET A 1 17.31 -6.07 -19.33
N LEU A 2 18.11 -5.49 -20.26
CA LEU A 2 19.59 -5.60 -20.22
C LEU A 2 20.25 -5.06 -18.93
N LYS A 3 19.82 -3.90 -18.42
CA LYS A 3 20.33 -3.33 -17.15
C LYS A 3 19.98 -4.14 -15.91
N THR A 4 18.92 -4.95 -15.94
CA THR A 4 18.50 -5.78 -14.80
C THR A 4 19.29 -7.10 -14.75
N ARG A 5 19.66 -7.64 -15.92
CA ARG A 5 20.51 -8.83 -16.02
C ARG A 5 21.91 -8.59 -15.45
N GLU A 6 22.48 -7.38 -15.61
CA GLU A 6 23.81 -7.03 -15.09
C GLU A 6 23.89 -7.10 -13.55
N ILE A 7 22.80 -6.81 -12.83
CA ILE A 7 22.75 -6.89 -11.35
C ILE A 7 22.67 -8.36 -10.87
N TYR A 8 22.25 -9.28 -11.74
CA TYR A 8 21.96 -10.67 -11.40
C TYR A 8 23.14 -11.64 -11.74
N SER A 9 24.32 -11.15 -12.10
CA SER A 9 25.38 -12.01 -12.66
C SER A 9 26.06 -12.99 -11.67
N SER A 10 25.99 -14.26 -12.09
CA SER A 10 26.99 -15.35 -12.00
C SER A 10 27.47 -15.84 -10.63
N THR A 11 26.61 -16.60 -9.95
CA THR A 11 27.02 -17.75 -9.14
C THR A 11 26.39 -19.02 -9.74
N VAL A 12 27.11 -20.13 -9.73
CA VAL A 12 26.63 -21.44 -10.19
C VAL A 12 25.31 -21.73 -9.46
N ARG A 13 24.19 -21.73 -10.20
CA ARG A 13 22.88 -21.99 -9.60
C ARG A 13 22.77 -23.49 -9.36
N SER A 14 22.59 -23.88 -8.10
CA SER A 14 22.06 -25.20 -7.75
C SER A 14 20.78 -25.46 -8.55
N HIS A 15 20.56 -26.70 -9.00
CA HIS A 15 19.34 -27.11 -9.71
C HIS A 15 18.07 -26.87 -8.88
N PHE A 16 18.18 -27.01 -7.55
CA PHE A 16 17.10 -26.81 -6.60
C PHE A 16 17.40 -25.62 -5.67
N LEU A 17 16.37 -24.82 -5.43
CA LEU A 17 16.32 -23.75 -4.43
C LEU A 17 16.15 -24.34 -3.02
N VAL A 18 15.32 -25.37 -2.90
CA VAL A 18 15.15 -26.18 -1.69
C VAL A 18 15.35 -27.62 -2.11
N ASP A 19 16.25 -28.33 -1.45
CA ASP A 19 16.60 -29.72 -1.75
C ASP A 19 16.60 -30.52 -0.44
N THR A 20 15.46 -31.13 -0.13
CA THR A 20 15.25 -31.94 1.06
C THR A 20 14.61 -33.26 0.66
N GLU A 21 14.65 -34.28 1.53
CA GLU A 21 14.08 -35.60 1.22
C GLU A 21 12.58 -35.58 0.84
N VAL A 22 11.85 -34.56 1.29
CA VAL A 22 10.38 -34.44 1.10
C VAL A 22 9.98 -33.28 0.19
N CYS A 23 10.89 -32.35 -0.10
CA CYS A 23 10.59 -31.14 -0.86
C CYS A 23 11.76 -30.74 -1.75
N HIS A 24 11.48 -30.68 -3.06
CA HIS A 24 12.40 -30.21 -4.07
C HIS A 24 11.77 -29.03 -4.81
N ILE A 25 12.27 -27.81 -4.56
CA ILE A 25 11.81 -26.60 -5.25
C ILE A 25 12.83 -26.24 -6.33
N PRO A 26 12.47 -26.18 -7.62
CA PRO A 26 13.42 -25.87 -8.68
C PRO A 26 13.93 -24.43 -8.59
N ASN A 27 15.21 -24.24 -8.90
CA ASN A 27 15.83 -22.91 -8.98
C ASN A 27 15.66 -22.32 -10.38
N VAL A 28 14.43 -21.91 -10.69
CA VAL A 28 14.06 -21.41 -12.03
C VAL A 28 14.73 -20.06 -12.33
N ASP A 29 15.18 -19.88 -13.58
CA ASP A 29 15.74 -18.60 -14.01
C ASP A 29 14.68 -17.50 -14.14
N PRO A 30 14.76 -16.41 -13.34
CA PRO A 30 13.82 -15.30 -13.47
C PRO A 30 13.83 -14.64 -14.85
N PHE A 31 14.89 -14.83 -15.67
CA PHE A 31 15.05 -14.23 -17.00
C PHE A 31 15.20 -15.25 -18.12
N ASP A 32 14.66 -16.46 -17.92
CA ASP A 32 14.63 -17.51 -18.93
C ASP A 32 13.99 -17.00 -20.23
N LEU A 33 14.50 -17.45 -21.38
CA LEU A 33 14.01 -17.00 -22.68
C LEU A 33 12.56 -17.41 -22.96
N SER A 34 12.07 -18.48 -22.33
CA SER A 34 10.70 -19.01 -22.49
C SER A 34 9.61 -18.01 -22.06
N ILE A 35 9.91 -17.08 -21.16
CA ILE A 35 8.94 -16.10 -20.65
C ILE A 35 9.01 -14.75 -21.36
N ASN A 36 9.90 -14.57 -22.34
CA ASN A 36 10.07 -13.29 -23.03
C ASN A 36 8.78 -12.80 -23.71
N THR A 37 7.92 -13.70 -24.15
CA THR A 37 6.61 -13.37 -24.75
C THR A 37 5.55 -13.01 -23.72
N LEU A 38 5.77 -13.35 -22.45
CA LEU A 38 4.84 -13.10 -21.34
C LEU A 38 5.20 -11.85 -20.53
N VAL A 39 6.47 -11.46 -20.54
CA VAL A 39 6.97 -10.30 -19.80
C VAL A 39 7.02 -9.08 -20.71
N ASN A 40 6.13 -8.13 -20.44
CA ASN A 40 6.11 -6.84 -21.13
C ASN A 40 6.69 -5.74 -20.24
N ASP A 41 7.76 -5.10 -20.72
CA ASP A 41 8.29 -3.88 -20.09
C ASP A 41 7.24 -2.76 -20.26
N LYS A 42 6.51 -2.44 -19.19
CA LYS A 42 5.60 -1.29 -19.21
C LYS A 42 6.40 0.01 -19.10
N ASN A 43 5.93 1.05 -19.79
CA ASN A 43 6.51 2.38 -19.66
C ASN A 43 6.41 2.86 -18.20
N PHE A 44 7.51 3.40 -17.68
CA PHE A 44 7.52 4.02 -16.37
C PHE A 44 6.52 5.18 -16.32
N ILE A 45 5.77 5.26 -15.22
CA ILE A 45 4.92 6.41 -14.93
C ILE A 45 5.83 7.63 -14.78
N LYS A 46 5.70 8.60 -15.68
CA LYS A 46 6.39 9.88 -15.56
C LYS A 46 5.60 10.75 -14.58
N CYS A 47 6.09 10.85 -13.34
CA CYS A 47 5.55 11.81 -12.39
C CYS A 47 5.75 13.23 -12.91
N SER A 48 4.76 14.10 -12.70
CA SER A 48 4.88 15.51 -13.04
C SER A 48 5.92 16.19 -12.14
N ASN A 49 6.83 16.97 -12.72
CA ASN A 49 7.78 17.78 -11.95
C ASN A 49 7.15 19.07 -11.40
N VAL A 50 5.84 19.25 -11.58
CA VAL A 50 5.11 20.43 -11.13
C VAL A 50 4.76 20.26 -9.65
N THR A 51 5.20 21.21 -8.81
CA THR A 51 4.83 21.24 -7.40
C THR A 51 3.32 21.30 -7.22
N SER A 52 2.80 20.42 -6.38
CA SER A 52 1.38 20.30 -6.07
C SER A 52 0.86 21.56 -5.35
N LEU A 53 -0.36 22.01 -5.68
CA LEU A 53 -1.00 23.14 -4.99
C LEU A 53 -1.42 22.74 -3.58
N SER A 54 -1.95 21.53 -3.40
CA SER A 54 -2.26 20.97 -2.08
C SER A 54 -1.27 19.87 -1.70
N PHE A 55 -0.96 19.80 -0.41
CA PHE A 55 -0.06 18.79 0.16
C PHE A 55 -0.67 18.22 1.43
N GLN A 56 -0.21 17.04 1.81
CA GLN A 56 -0.60 16.36 3.03
C GLN A 56 0.53 16.48 4.05
N ASP A 57 0.17 16.80 5.28
CA ASP A 57 1.03 16.81 6.46
C ASP A 57 0.29 16.12 7.60
N ASP A 58 0.61 14.85 7.86
CA ASP A 58 -0.17 13.95 8.70
C ASP A 58 -1.67 13.89 8.33
N GLN A 59 -2.53 14.47 9.17
CA GLN A 59 -3.99 14.63 8.97
C GLN A 59 -4.37 16.02 8.45
N GLY A 60 -3.40 16.92 8.32
CA GLY A 60 -3.54 18.24 7.75
C GLY A 60 -3.49 18.20 6.23
N LEU A 61 -4.46 18.84 5.60
CA LEU A 61 -4.43 19.19 4.19
C LEU A 61 -4.02 20.66 4.07
N GLY A 62 -2.81 20.87 3.56
CA GLY A 62 -2.21 22.18 3.41
C GLY A 62 -2.34 22.75 2.00
N LEU A 63 -2.28 24.08 1.91
CA LEU A 63 -2.18 24.81 0.64
C LEU A 63 -0.79 25.41 0.47
N ASN A 64 -0.13 25.10 -0.64
CA ASN A 64 1.17 25.64 -0.97
C ASN A 64 1.02 27.10 -1.43
N ILE A 65 1.20 28.03 -0.49
CA ILE A 65 1.10 29.48 -0.71
C ILE A 65 2.09 29.96 -1.78
N CYS A 66 3.30 29.39 -1.84
CA CYS A 66 4.26 29.74 -2.87
C CYS A 66 3.75 29.38 -4.27
N VAL A 67 3.20 28.18 -4.45
CA VAL A 67 2.58 27.75 -5.72
C VAL A 67 1.38 28.63 -6.06
N ILE A 68 0.53 28.94 -5.08
CA ILE A 68 -0.60 29.88 -5.27
C ILE A 68 -0.07 31.22 -5.77
N ASN A 69 0.88 31.84 -5.07
CA ASN A 69 1.37 33.17 -5.42
C ASN A 69 2.16 33.24 -6.73
N THR A 70 2.90 32.18 -7.08
CA THR A 70 3.74 32.17 -8.28
C THR A 70 2.98 31.76 -9.53
N LYS A 71 2.14 30.73 -9.44
CA LYS A 71 1.47 30.10 -10.59
C LYS A 71 0.02 30.56 -10.76
N TYR A 72 -0.72 30.73 -9.67
CA TYR A 72 -2.15 31.03 -9.69
C TYR A 72 -2.47 32.50 -9.33
N LYS A 73 -1.53 33.22 -8.72
CA LYS A 73 -1.56 34.65 -8.36
C LYS A 73 -2.93 35.05 -7.78
N ILE A 74 -3.51 36.12 -8.33
CA ILE A 74 -4.76 36.75 -7.90
C ILE A 74 -6.00 35.95 -8.36
N GLN A 75 -5.82 34.85 -9.09
CA GLN A 75 -6.93 34.04 -9.60
C GLN A 75 -7.48 33.10 -8.52
N PHE A 76 -6.62 32.58 -7.64
CA PHE A 76 -7.03 31.68 -6.55
C PHE A 76 -8.15 32.28 -5.68
N PHE A 77 -9.19 31.50 -5.41
CA PHE A 77 -10.30 31.92 -4.57
C PHE A 77 -10.55 31.00 -3.37
N TYR A 78 -10.76 29.70 -3.59
CA TYR A 78 -10.87 28.68 -2.53
C TYR A 78 -10.58 27.30 -3.08
N CYS A 79 -10.39 26.35 -2.18
CA CYS A 79 -10.45 24.92 -2.48
C CYS A 79 -11.62 24.27 -1.77
N GLU A 80 -12.02 23.13 -2.29
CA GLU A 80 -13.06 22.27 -1.74
C GLU A 80 -12.57 20.84 -1.83
N TYR A 81 -12.80 20.06 -0.78
CA TYR A 81 -12.59 18.61 -0.86
C TYR A 81 -13.90 17.85 -0.68
N HIS A 82 -13.96 16.71 -1.35
CA HIS A 82 -15.01 15.70 -1.16
C HIS A 82 -14.36 14.36 -0.85
N GLY A 83 -14.95 13.64 0.09
CA GLY A 83 -14.60 12.27 0.43
C GLY A 83 -14.97 11.31 -0.66
N ILE A 84 -14.23 10.21 -0.75
CA ILE A 84 -14.45 9.13 -1.70
C ILE A 84 -14.84 7.90 -0.91
N ASN A 85 -16.08 7.46 -1.09
CA ASN A 85 -16.66 6.32 -0.39
C ASN A 85 -17.08 5.26 -1.41
N ARG A 86 -17.07 3.99 -1.02
CA ARG A 86 -17.47 2.85 -1.89
C ARG A 86 -18.99 2.81 -2.20
N GLY A 87 -19.79 3.68 -1.54
CA GLY A 87 -21.25 3.68 -1.65
C GLY A 87 -21.88 2.44 -1.02
N ASN A 88 -23.21 2.38 -0.97
CA ASN A 88 -23.94 1.33 -0.25
C ASN A 88 -23.94 -0.04 -0.96
N ASN A 89 -23.58 -0.12 -2.24
CA ASN A 89 -23.76 -1.34 -3.04
C ASN A 89 -22.52 -2.23 -3.15
N MET A 90 -21.47 -2.01 -2.34
CA MET A 90 -20.22 -2.81 -2.26
C MET A 90 -19.55 -3.19 -3.61
N ASP A 91 -19.89 -2.53 -4.71
CA ASP A 91 -19.35 -2.78 -6.04
C ASP A 91 -17.93 -2.19 -6.13
N ASP A 92 -16.94 -3.03 -6.42
CA ASP A 92 -15.52 -2.63 -6.58
C ASP A 92 -15.32 -1.58 -7.70
N ASN A 93 -16.26 -1.49 -8.64
CA ASN A 93 -16.16 -0.60 -9.79
C ASN A 93 -16.88 0.74 -9.59
N LYS A 94 -17.39 1.00 -8.38
CA LYS A 94 -18.15 2.23 -8.09
C LYS A 94 -17.63 2.92 -6.86
N TYR A 95 -17.61 4.25 -6.93
CA TYR A 95 -17.35 5.13 -5.81
C TYR A 95 -18.31 6.32 -5.87
N GLN A 96 -18.50 6.97 -4.74
CA GLN A 96 -19.33 8.13 -4.58
C GLN A 96 -18.54 9.22 -3.86
N TYR A 97 -18.76 10.46 -4.27
CA TYR A 97 -18.26 11.60 -3.52
C TYR A 97 -19.21 11.92 -2.38
N THR A 98 -18.70 12.41 -1.25
CA THR A 98 -19.57 12.93 -0.22
C THR A 98 -20.37 14.13 -0.75
N PRO A 99 -21.68 14.21 -0.45
CA PRO A 99 -22.58 15.15 -1.11
C PRO A 99 -22.24 16.61 -0.78
N ASN A 100 -21.74 16.84 0.44
CA ASN A 100 -21.33 18.16 0.90
C ASN A 100 -19.81 18.25 0.87
N GLY A 101 -19.28 19.10 0.00
CA GLY A 101 -17.86 19.43 -0.02
C GLY A 101 -17.49 20.35 1.14
N THR A 102 -16.27 20.21 1.64
CA THR A 102 -15.74 21.10 2.67
C THR A 102 -14.87 22.16 2.02
N ILE A 103 -15.32 23.41 2.07
CA ILE A 103 -14.61 24.57 1.51
C ILE A 103 -13.54 25.05 2.48
N PHE A 104 -12.34 25.30 1.96
CA PHE A 104 -11.20 25.80 2.72
C PHE A 104 -10.34 26.78 1.91
N LYS A 105 -9.72 27.73 2.61
CA LYS A 105 -8.81 28.75 2.04
C LYS A 105 -7.43 28.75 2.69
N LYS A 106 -7.29 27.98 3.75
CA LYS A 106 -6.09 27.75 4.55
C LYS A 106 -6.09 26.27 4.94
N ASP A 107 -4.99 25.84 5.51
CA ASP A 107 -4.81 24.47 5.96
C ASP A 107 -5.96 24.00 6.85
N ILE A 108 -6.39 22.76 6.66
CA ILE A 108 -7.54 22.17 7.34
C ILE A 108 -7.22 20.74 7.77
N VAL A 109 -7.81 20.30 8.88
CA VAL A 109 -7.74 18.88 9.29
C VAL A 109 -8.81 18.11 8.54
N VAL A 110 -8.41 17.01 7.89
CA VAL A 110 -9.31 16.17 7.09
C VAL A 110 -9.92 15.08 7.98
N THR A 111 -11.21 14.82 7.77
CA THR A 111 -11.99 13.81 8.52
C THR A 111 -12.33 12.58 7.68
N GLU A 112 -11.87 12.51 6.44
CA GLU A 112 -12.16 11.44 5.48
C GLU A 112 -10.86 10.81 4.98
N GLN A 113 -10.82 9.48 4.86
CA GLN A 113 -9.60 8.75 4.50
C GLN A 113 -9.16 9.01 3.07
N PHE A 114 -10.09 9.08 2.13
CA PHE A 114 -9.78 9.32 0.73
C PHE A 114 -10.53 10.55 0.29
N ILE A 115 -9.82 11.54 -0.25
CA ILE A 115 -10.45 12.78 -0.69
C ILE A 115 -10.00 13.16 -2.09
N ARG A 116 -10.88 13.86 -2.79
CA ARG A 116 -10.53 14.65 -3.97
C ARG A 116 -10.59 16.12 -3.60
N VAL A 117 -9.50 16.83 -3.84
CA VAL A 117 -9.39 18.28 -3.70
C VAL A 117 -9.56 18.92 -5.07
N LYS A 118 -10.41 19.94 -5.16
CA LYS A 118 -10.47 20.88 -6.28
C LYS A 118 -10.24 22.29 -5.77
N CYS A 119 -9.48 23.07 -6.52
CA CYS A 119 -9.34 24.50 -6.24
C CYS A 119 -9.91 25.32 -7.39
N TYR A 120 -10.52 26.44 -7.03
CA TYR A 120 -11.29 27.28 -7.91
C TYR A 120 -10.73 28.70 -7.95
N ASP A 121 -10.92 29.34 -9.10
CA ASP A 121 -10.66 30.76 -9.24
C ASP A 121 -11.88 31.62 -8.83
N LYS A 122 -11.75 32.94 -8.93
CA LYS A 122 -12.81 33.92 -8.64
C LYS A 122 -14.03 33.82 -9.56
N SER A 123 -13.89 33.18 -10.72
CA SER A 123 -15.00 32.87 -11.63
C SER A 123 -15.61 31.48 -11.37
N HIS A 124 -15.21 30.82 -10.28
CA HIS A 124 -15.61 29.46 -9.92
C HIS A 124 -15.19 28.39 -10.94
N SER A 125 -14.15 28.65 -11.74
CA SER A 125 -13.56 27.66 -12.65
C SER A 125 -12.50 26.82 -11.93
N VAL A 126 -12.47 25.51 -12.21
CA VAL A 126 -11.49 24.59 -11.61
C VAL A 126 -10.09 24.83 -12.19
N ILE A 127 -9.14 25.20 -11.35
CA ILE A 127 -7.74 25.50 -11.73
C ILE A 127 -6.75 24.41 -11.27
N TYR A 128 -7.21 23.50 -10.41
CA TYR A 128 -6.40 22.42 -9.85
C TYR A 128 -7.31 21.30 -9.33
N SER A 129 -6.87 20.05 -9.50
CA SER A 129 -7.50 18.87 -8.92
C SER A 129 -6.41 17.87 -8.51
N ASN A 130 -6.55 17.28 -7.32
CA ASN A 130 -5.66 16.21 -6.85
C ASN A 130 -6.38 15.31 -5.85
N TYR A 131 -5.80 14.14 -5.56
CA TYR A 131 -6.31 13.16 -4.62
C TYR A 131 -5.32 12.99 -3.46
N HIS A 132 -5.85 12.77 -2.26
CA HIS A 132 -5.06 12.54 -1.05
C HIS A 132 -5.64 11.37 -0.26
N ALA A 133 -4.76 10.61 0.40
CA ALA A 133 -5.11 9.45 1.20
C ALA A 133 -4.54 9.62 2.62
N PHE A 134 -5.43 9.75 3.59
CA PHE A 134 -5.15 10.02 4.99
C PHE A 134 -5.34 8.77 5.85
N ILE A 135 -4.40 8.57 6.77
CA ILE A 135 -4.58 7.64 7.89
C ILE A 135 -5.21 8.44 9.03
N LEU A 136 -6.52 8.29 9.19
CA LEU A 136 -7.26 8.97 10.24
C LEU A 136 -6.99 8.33 11.59
N GLN A 137 -6.62 9.13 12.59
CA GLN A 137 -6.48 8.64 13.95
C GLN A 137 -7.85 8.44 14.59
N GLN A 138 -8.05 7.30 15.24
CA GLN A 138 -9.24 7.02 16.05
C GLN A 138 -8.89 7.20 17.53
N PRO A 139 -9.23 8.33 18.18
CA PRO A 139 -8.78 8.64 19.53
C PRO A 139 -9.22 7.59 20.55
N THR A 140 -10.44 7.08 20.41
CA THR A 140 -10.99 6.02 21.27
C THR A 140 -10.17 4.74 21.19
N ARG A 141 -9.79 4.32 19.98
CA ARG A 141 -8.95 3.12 19.77
C ARG A 141 -7.54 3.33 20.33
N LEU A 142 -6.96 4.52 20.15
CA LEU A 142 -5.67 4.87 20.73
C LEU A 142 -5.69 4.83 22.26
N GLN A 143 -6.76 5.32 22.91
CA GLN A 143 -6.91 5.23 24.37
C GLN A 143 -7.08 3.79 24.84
N GLN A 144 -7.87 2.97 24.14
CA GLN A 144 -8.02 1.55 24.43
C GLN A 144 -6.68 0.81 24.33
N LEU A 145 -5.91 1.06 23.27
CA LEU A 145 -4.58 0.46 23.08
C LEU A 145 -3.62 0.88 24.20
N LYS A 146 -3.53 2.18 24.53
CA LYS A 146 -2.72 2.67 25.65
C LYS A 146 -3.07 1.99 26.97
N THR A 147 -4.36 1.76 27.22
CA THR A 147 -4.83 1.07 28.42
C THR A 147 -4.43 -0.40 28.42
N ARG A 148 -4.49 -1.09 27.27
CA ARG A 148 -4.04 -2.49 27.13
C ARG A 148 -2.54 -2.62 27.37
N PHE A 149 -1.73 -1.79 26.70
CA PHE A 149 -0.27 -1.78 26.89
C PHE A 149 0.14 -1.40 28.32
N SER A 150 -0.57 -0.49 28.98
CA SER A 150 -0.29 -0.14 30.37
C SER A 150 -0.62 -1.25 31.37
N LYS A 151 -1.46 -2.23 31.00
CA LYS A 151 -1.81 -3.39 31.83
C LYS A 151 -0.86 -4.57 31.63
N GLU A 152 0.09 -4.50 30.69
CA GLU A 152 1.12 -5.52 30.57
C GLU A 152 2.05 -5.47 31.79
N GLU A 153 1.88 -6.43 32.69
CA GLU A 153 2.65 -6.53 33.94
C GLU A 153 4.15 -6.77 33.70
N ASN A 154 4.51 -7.31 32.54
CA ASN A 154 5.82 -7.89 32.28
C ASN A 154 6.93 -6.87 31.95
N LYS A 155 6.65 -5.55 31.95
CA LYS A 155 7.61 -4.45 31.68
C LYS A 155 8.81 -4.92 30.83
N PRO A 156 8.58 -5.33 29.58
CA PRO A 156 9.60 -5.98 28.80
C PRO A 156 10.81 -5.06 28.67
N ARG A 157 12.02 -5.64 28.78
CA ARG A 157 13.28 -4.90 28.73
C ARG A 157 13.44 -4.12 27.42
N GLU A 158 12.83 -4.62 26.35
CA GLU A 158 12.83 -4.00 25.03
C GLU A 158 11.41 -4.01 24.45
N THR A 159 11.03 -2.90 23.83
CA THR A 159 9.78 -2.75 23.08
C THR A 159 10.12 -2.50 21.62
N LEU A 160 9.71 -3.42 20.74
CA LEU A 160 9.93 -3.29 19.30
C LEU A 160 8.63 -2.90 18.60
N ASN A 161 8.74 -2.00 17.62
CA ASN A 161 7.67 -1.75 16.68
C ASN A 161 7.83 -2.70 15.49
N VAL A 162 6.78 -3.43 15.13
CA VAL A 162 6.76 -4.31 13.96
C VAL A 162 5.88 -3.68 12.90
N VAL A 163 6.42 -3.53 11.69
CA VAL A 163 5.67 -3.09 10.50
C VAL A 163 5.61 -4.26 9.53
N MET A 164 4.40 -4.70 9.21
CA MET A 164 4.16 -5.72 8.19
C MET A 164 3.68 -5.05 6.91
N ILE A 165 4.36 -5.30 5.80
CA ILE A 165 4.01 -4.75 4.48
C ILE A 165 3.58 -5.91 3.59
N GLY A 166 2.30 -5.91 3.22
CA GLY A 166 1.75 -6.86 2.24
C GLY A 166 1.77 -6.26 0.84
N VAL A 167 2.30 -6.99 -0.13
CA VAL A 167 2.17 -6.67 -1.55
C VAL A 167 1.38 -7.79 -2.21
N ASP A 168 0.17 -7.47 -2.64
CA ASP A 168 -0.72 -8.43 -3.26
C ASP A 168 -0.20 -8.84 -4.65
N SER A 169 -0.42 -10.12 -5.00
CA SER A 169 -0.27 -10.65 -6.35
C SER A 169 1.16 -10.56 -6.92
N VAL A 170 2.17 -10.54 -6.04
CA VAL A 170 3.59 -10.55 -6.42
C VAL A 170 4.23 -11.89 -6.08
N LEU A 171 4.65 -12.61 -7.11
CA LEU A 171 5.51 -13.80 -6.99
C LEU A 171 6.98 -13.39 -6.86
N ARG A 172 7.81 -14.22 -6.20
CA ARG A 172 9.25 -13.97 -6.02
C ARG A 172 9.98 -13.67 -7.34
N LEU A 173 9.78 -14.51 -8.37
CA LEU A 173 10.40 -14.29 -9.68
C LEU A 173 9.93 -12.99 -10.35
N ASN A 174 8.68 -12.60 -10.09
CA ASN A 174 8.12 -11.34 -10.57
C ASN A 174 8.77 -10.13 -9.88
N LEU A 175 8.98 -10.21 -8.56
CA LEU A 175 9.70 -9.19 -7.77
C LEU A 175 11.13 -8.98 -8.30
N ILE A 176 11.86 -10.07 -8.59
CA ILE A 176 13.22 -10.01 -9.13
C ILE A 176 13.25 -9.26 -10.47
N ARG A 177 12.28 -9.52 -11.36
CA ARG A 177 12.21 -8.88 -12.68
C ARG A 177 11.76 -7.42 -12.62
N ASN A 178 10.63 -7.17 -11.93
CA ASN A 178 9.88 -5.92 -12.04
C ASN A 178 10.20 -4.92 -10.93
N MET A 179 10.78 -5.37 -9.81
CA MET A 179 11.18 -4.51 -8.70
C MET A 179 12.66 -4.73 -8.28
N PRO A 180 13.61 -4.74 -9.23
CA PRO A 180 15.00 -5.10 -8.95
C PRO A 180 15.68 -4.13 -7.99
N LYS A 181 15.38 -2.83 -8.10
CA LYS A 181 15.89 -1.80 -7.18
C LYS A 181 15.36 -1.97 -5.77
N THR A 182 14.08 -2.34 -5.63
CA THR A 182 13.48 -2.61 -4.31
C THR A 182 14.13 -3.82 -3.66
N ARG A 183 14.27 -4.93 -4.41
CA ARG A 183 14.93 -6.14 -3.89
C ARG A 183 16.38 -5.86 -3.50
N ASP A 184 17.12 -5.12 -4.34
CA ASP A 184 18.50 -4.73 -4.06
C ASP A 184 18.61 -3.90 -2.78
N TYR A 185 17.72 -2.91 -2.62
CA TYR A 185 17.65 -2.09 -1.41
C TYR A 185 17.37 -2.93 -0.16
N LEU A 186 16.37 -3.82 -0.21
CA LEU A 186 16.04 -4.69 0.91
C LEU A 186 17.25 -5.54 1.34
N LEU A 187 17.91 -6.21 0.39
CA LEU A 187 18.96 -7.18 0.71
C LEU A 187 20.30 -6.54 1.05
N ARG A 188 20.65 -5.40 0.42
CA ARG A 188 21.98 -4.79 0.58
C ARG A 188 22.03 -3.61 1.52
N HIS A 189 20.90 -2.98 1.81
CA HIS A 189 20.84 -1.76 2.63
C HIS A 189 20.02 -1.91 3.91
N LEU A 190 19.06 -2.84 3.94
CA LEU A 190 18.28 -3.14 5.15
C LEU A 190 18.64 -4.50 5.77
N ASP A 191 19.63 -5.19 5.22
CA ASP A 191 20.04 -6.55 5.64
C ASP A 191 18.86 -7.53 5.71
N ALA A 192 17.89 -7.36 4.81
CA ALA A 192 16.69 -8.19 4.80
C ALA A 192 17.04 -9.63 4.44
N ILE A 193 16.37 -10.57 5.10
CA ILE A 193 16.50 -12.00 4.84
C ILE A 193 15.39 -12.43 3.87
N GLU A 194 15.78 -12.93 2.69
CA GLU A 194 14.85 -13.56 1.77
C GLU A 194 14.54 -14.99 2.23
N LEU A 195 13.30 -15.26 2.61
CA LEU A 195 12.82 -16.60 2.96
C LEU A 195 12.66 -17.45 1.69
N GLN A 196 13.76 -18.00 1.20
CA GLN A 196 13.76 -18.86 0.01
C GLN A 196 12.97 -20.15 0.25
N GLY A 197 12.12 -20.51 -0.70
CA GLY A 197 11.23 -21.66 -0.58
C GLY A 197 9.96 -21.41 0.22
N TYR A 198 9.80 -20.23 0.82
CA TYR A 198 8.53 -19.81 1.41
C TYR A 198 7.47 -19.68 0.32
N ASN A 199 6.34 -20.38 0.50
CA ASN A 199 5.22 -20.39 -0.42
C ASN A 199 3.95 -19.84 0.25
N LYS A 200 2.99 -19.48 -0.59
CA LYS A 200 1.62 -19.17 -0.15
C LYS A 200 0.92 -20.47 0.26
N GLU A 201 0.00 -20.38 1.21
CA GLU A 201 -0.82 -21.51 1.69
C GLU A 201 -1.88 -21.89 0.65
N ALA A 202 -2.55 -20.89 0.09
CA ALA A 202 -3.66 -21.10 -0.85
C ALA A 202 -3.72 -20.00 -1.92
N ASP A 203 -4.71 -20.08 -2.82
CA ASP A 203 -4.85 -19.12 -3.90
C ASP A 203 -5.33 -17.74 -3.45
N ASN A 204 -6.20 -17.70 -2.44
CA ASN A 204 -6.83 -16.47 -1.99
C ASN A 204 -6.00 -15.75 -0.92
N ASN A 205 -6.00 -14.41 -0.96
CA ASN A 205 -5.24 -13.59 -0.01
C ASN A 205 -5.65 -13.79 1.44
N PHE A 206 -6.96 -13.97 1.70
CA PHE A 206 -7.45 -14.16 3.05
C PHE A 206 -6.79 -15.37 3.74
N ILE A 207 -6.84 -16.53 3.08
CA ILE A 207 -6.26 -17.78 3.59
C ILE A 207 -4.73 -17.68 3.72
N ASN A 208 -4.08 -16.77 2.98
CA ASN A 208 -2.64 -16.53 3.11
C ASN A 208 -2.26 -15.54 4.23
N ILE A 209 -3.20 -14.69 4.67
CA ILE A 209 -2.96 -13.69 5.72
C ILE A 209 -3.31 -14.28 7.09
N VAL A 210 -4.38 -15.07 7.18
CA VAL A 210 -4.85 -15.66 8.43
C VAL A 210 -3.74 -16.43 9.15
N PRO A 211 -3.06 -17.43 8.56
CA PRO A 211 -2.01 -18.17 9.24
C PRO A 211 -0.81 -17.30 9.65
N LYS A 212 -0.53 -16.24 8.89
CA LYS A 212 0.54 -15.28 9.23
C LYS A 212 0.19 -14.42 10.45
N ALA A 213 -1.09 -14.09 10.60
CA ALA A 213 -1.57 -13.22 11.67
C ALA A 213 -1.91 -13.99 12.95
N THR A 214 -2.46 -15.20 12.83
CA THR A 214 -3.00 -15.99 13.95
C THR A 214 -2.13 -17.21 14.30
N GLY A 215 -1.33 -17.71 13.37
CA GLY A 215 -0.63 -18.99 13.52
C GLY A 215 -1.54 -20.22 13.31
N CYS A 216 -2.80 -20.02 12.89
CA CYS A 216 -3.78 -21.09 12.65
C CYS A 216 -4.18 -21.16 11.18
N PHE A 217 -4.56 -22.34 10.71
CA PHE A 217 -5.20 -22.51 9.41
C PHE A 217 -6.58 -21.83 9.38
N ALA A 218 -7.05 -21.44 8.19
CA ALA A 218 -8.33 -20.75 8.06
C ALA A 218 -9.51 -21.65 8.49
N GLU A 219 -9.38 -22.95 8.30
CA GLU A 219 -10.32 -24.00 8.69
C GLU A 219 -10.43 -24.18 10.20
N GLU A 220 -9.43 -23.75 10.97
CA GLU A 220 -9.42 -23.80 12.43
C GLU A 220 -10.14 -22.58 13.05
N LEU A 221 -10.48 -21.58 12.24
CA LEU A 221 -11.20 -20.38 12.65
C LEU A 221 -12.70 -20.49 12.33
N PRO A 222 -13.57 -19.67 12.94
CA PRO A 222 -15.01 -19.60 12.63
C PRO A 222 -15.31 -18.93 11.27
N TRP A 223 -14.50 -19.24 10.26
CA TRP A 223 -14.60 -18.80 8.88
C TRP A 223 -14.98 -19.97 7.97
N ASN A 224 -15.80 -19.70 6.95
CA ASN A 224 -16.05 -20.64 5.86
C ASN A 224 -16.26 -19.85 4.55
N GLU A 225 -16.23 -20.54 3.41
CA GLU A 225 -16.33 -19.90 2.08
C GLU A 225 -17.64 -19.12 1.87
N GLN A 226 -18.70 -19.41 2.63
CA GLN A 226 -19.96 -18.66 2.55
C GLN A 226 -19.81 -17.22 3.04
N LYS A 227 -18.77 -16.94 3.83
CA LYS A 227 -18.42 -15.59 4.31
C LYS A 227 -17.39 -14.89 3.43
N SER A 228 -17.05 -15.44 2.27
CA SER A 228 -16.02 -14.84 1.38
C SER A 228 -16.36 -13.43 0.89
N GLU A 229 -17.66 -13.09 0.87
CA GLU A 229 -18.18 -11.77 0.49
C GLU A 229 -18.33 -10.80 1.68
N GLU A 230 -18.14 -11.27 2.93
CA GLU A 230 -18.22 -10.41 4.11
C GLU A 230 -16.95 -9.54 4.23
N PRO A 231 -17.07 -8.24 4.54
CA PRO A 231 -15.91 -7.40 4.78
C PRO A 231 -15.02 -7.94 5.90
N PHE A 232 -13.70 -7.87 5.73
CA PHE A 232 -12.75 -8.38 6.73
C PHE A 232 -12.90 -7.75 8.13
N GLU A 233 -13.48 -6.56 8.20
CA GLU A 233 -13.73 -5.83 9.45
C GLU A 233 -14.80 -6.47 10.34
N GLU A 234 -15.64 -7.35 9.78
CA GLU A 234 -16.72 -8.03 10.52
C GLU A 234 -16.28 -9.34 11.18
N PHE A 235 -15.09 -9.85 10.83
CA PHE A 235 -14.55 -11.07 11.44
C PHE A 235 -13.88 -10.75 12.78
N PHE A 236 -14.40 -11.37 13.83
CA PHE A 236 -13.74 -11.44 15.13
C PHE A 236 -12.89 -12.71 15.17
N PHE A 237 -11.61 -12.58 14.85
CA PHE A 237 -10.59 -13.60 15.13
C PHE A 237 -10.13 -13.51 16.59
#